data_AF-A0A662GQV1-F1
#
_entry.id   AF-A0A662GQV1-F1
#
_cell.length_a   1.000
_cell.length_b   1.000
_cell.length_c   1.000
_cell.angle_alpha   90.00
_cell.angle_beta   90.00
_cell.angle_gamma   90.00
#
_symmetry.space_group_name_H-M   'P 1'
#
loop_
_entity.id
_entity.type
_entity.pdbx_description
1 polymer ?
#
loop_
_entity_poly.entity_id
_entity_poly.type
_entity_poly.pdbx_seq_one_letter_code
_entity_poly.pdbx_strand_id
1 'polypeptide(L)'
;MRKIIVALLIAVLLAVILPACTPYKVKVLALSGEKSLPLSSDPSINIIGAIWSRTSLTVLIVRPSWLGDNFLEAAIKAFKVWDKALESFGNSYGFAYLSEFNFEITVLGYRRPGYDIVVEFSSDVVKPGGEIGLATVKYYDGKISQVDILLYVQTTSGKLSPRDLFNVALHEIGHALGLDHSSNKETLNGPELMYPTYSYPGIELRPSTLDAYAIAKIYAWLKTGKFQAPTVSSVSLPASIPYRMLLYYKVKVYSEYGQVLGGGWYLEGAVAKISLLSPIVDLGSGIRAVFDKWSGYITSSKPSI
;
A
#
# COMPACT_ATOMS: atom_id res chain seq x y z
N MET A 1 15.70 77.52 -31.24
CA MET A 1 15.36 76.10 -31.47
C MET A 1 15.74 75.29 -30.24
N ARG A 2 14.80 75.00 -29.33
CA ARG A 2 15.01 74.16 -28.14
C ARG A 2 14.76 72.71 -28.52
N LYS A 3 15.78 71.85 -28.40
CA LYS A 3 15.65 70.40 -28.61
C LYS A 3 14.97 69.78 -27.39
N ILE A 4 13.79 69.20 -27.59
CA ILE A 4 13.07 68.40 -26.60
C ILE A 4 13.71 67.01 -26.61
N ILE A 5 14.30 66.60 -25.49
CA ILE A 5 14.78 65.22 -25.29
C ILE A 5 13.60 64.43 -24.74
N VAL A 6 13.06 63.53 -25.56
CA VAL A 6 12.05 62.56 -25.14
C VAL A 6 12.78 61.39 -24.50
N ALA A 7 12.70 61.26 -23.18
CA ALA A 7 13.20 60.10 -22.45
C ALA A 7 12.17 58.96 -22.58
N LEU A 8 12.56 57.91 -23.30
CA LEU A 8 11.77 56.69 -23.45
C LEU A 8 11.93 55.83 -22.19
N LEU A 9 10.92 55.81 -21.32
CA LEU A 9 10.86 54.89 -20.17
C LEU A 9 10.51 53.49 -20.68
N ILE A 10 11.52 52.62 -20.76
CA ILE A 10 11.33 51.19 -21.00
C ILE A 10 10.95 50.55 -19.65
N ALA A 11 9.66 50.25 -19.47
CA ALA A 11 9.19 49.43 -18.37
C ALA A 11 9.59 47.97 -18.62
N VAL A 12 10.60 47.49 -17.91
CA VAL A 12 10.95 46.06 -17.88
C VAL A 12 9.92 45.35 -17.00
N LEU A 13 8.93 44.72 -17.64
CA LEU A 13 7.98 43.85 -16.98
C LEU A 13 8.72 42.57 -16.57
N LEU A 14 9.19 42.49 -15.31
CA LEU A 14 9.67 41.24 -14.73
C LEU A 14 8.48 40.29 -14.61
N ALA A 15 8.34 39.38 -15.58
CA ALA A 15 7.47 38.24 -15.43
C ALA A 15 8.01 37.38 -14.28
N VAL A 16 7.37 37.44 -13.12
CA VAL A 16 7.57 36.44 -12.07
C VAL A 16 7.08 35.12 -12.62
N ILE A 17 8.00 34.29 -13.12
CA ILE A 17 7.71 32.90 -13.47
C ILE A 17 7.46 32.21 -12.13
N LEU A 18 6.19 32.15 -11.71
CA LEU A 18 5.79 31.32 -10.59
C LEU A 18 6.17 29.88 -10.95
N PRO A 19 6.91 29.15 -10.10
CA PRO A 19 7.23 27.76 -10.39
C PRO A 19 5.92 26.99 -10.51
N ALA A 20 5.71 26.35 -11.66
CA ALA A 20 4.47 25.65 -11.93
C ALA A 20 4.37 24.41 -11.04
N CYS A 21 3.24 24.27 -10.34
CA CYS A 21 2.86 23.02 -9.69
C CYS A 21 2.53 22.00 -10.79
N THR A 22 3.51 21.19 -11.20
CA THR A 22 3.31 20.11 -12.16
C THR A 22 2.81 18.86 -11.42
N PRO A 23 1.61 18.33 -11.73
CA PRO A 23 1.13 17.12 -11.07
C PRO A 23 1.98 15.91 -11.49
N TYR A 24 2.37 15.08 -10.52
CA TYR A 24 3.00 13.77 -10.76
C TYR A 24 1.92 12.69 -10.80
N LYS A 25 1.90 11.90 -11.87
CA LYS A 25 0.88 10.87 -12.09
C LYS A 25 1.52 9.50 -11.99
N VAL A 26 0.97 8.68 -11.10
CA VAL A 26 1.40 7.30 -10.88
C VAL A 26 0.19 6.40 -11.01
N LYS A 27 0.39 5.22 -11.58
CA LYS A 27 -0.69 4.35 -12.00
C LYS A 27 -0.32 2.91 -11.77
N VAL A 28 -1.27 2.15 -11.27
CA VAL A 28 -1.19 0.69 -11.31
C VAL A 28 -1.84 0.16 -12.59
N LEU A 29 -1.12 -0.72 -13.28
CA LEU A 29 -1.54 -1.27 -14.56
C LEU A 29 -2.26 -2.60 -14.37
N ALA A 30 -3.37 -2.80 -15.06
CA ALA A 30 -3.96 -4.12 -15.20
C ALA A 30 -3.00 -5.02 -15.98
N LEU A 31 -2.77 -6.25 -15.50
CA LEU A 31 -1.88 -7.21 -16.17
C LEU A 31 -2.18 -7.34 -17.68
N SER A 32 -1.15 -7.11 -18.51
CA SER A 32 -1.13 -7.46 -19.94
C SER A 32 0.00 -8.46 -20.18
N GLY A 33 -0.30 -9.64 -20.71
CA GLY A 33 0.63 -10.63 -21.30
C GLY A 33 2.05 -10.67 -20.73
N GLU A 34 2.40 -11.73 -20.00
CA GLU A 34 3.64 -11.81 -19.23
C GLU A 34 4.93 -11.72 -20.06
N LYS A 35 5.88 -10.92 -19.57
CA LYS A 35 7.29 -11.25 -19.62
C LYS A 35 7.79 -11.30 -18.18
N SER A 36 8.14 -12.49 -17.70
CA SER A 36 8.72 -12.67 -16.37
C SER A 36 10.05 -11.90 -16.31
N LEU A 37 10.09 -10.85 -15.51
CA LEU A 37 11.35 -10.21 -15.15
C LEU A 37 12.02 -11.06 -14.06
N PRO A 38 13.34 -11.29 -14.14
CA PRO A 38 14.05 -12.05 -13.13
C PRO A 38 13.91 -11.37 -11.75
N LEU A 39 13.87 -12.19 -10.70
CA LEU A 39 13.92 -11.73 -9.32
C LEU A 39 15.17 -10.85 -9.13
N SER A 40 14.99 -9.53 -8.92
CA SER A 40 16.06 -8.66 -8.44
C SER A 40 16.48 -9.15 -7.05
N SER A 41 17.77 -9.40 -6.84
CA SER A 41 18.30 -9.93 -5.58
C SER A 41 18.16 -8.97 -4.41
N ASP A 42 18.02 -7.67 -4.69
CA ASP A 42 17.84 -6.61 -3.70
C ASP A 42 16.56 -5.80 -3.99
N PRO A 43 15.47 -5.99 -3.22
CA PRO A 43 14.24 -5.26 -3.42
C PRO A 43 14.40 -3.79 -3.05
N SER A 44 13.83 -2.92 -3.89
CA SER A 44 13.84 -1.47 -3.72
C SER A 44 12.49 -0.88 -4.11
N ILE A 45 12.20 0.32 -3.62
CA ILE A 45 11.01 1.09 -3.97
C ILE A 45 11.40 2.52 -4.30
N ASN A 46 10.93 3.00 -5.44
CA ASN A 46 11.16 4.38 -5.87
C ASN A 46 10.31 5.35 -5.03
N ILE A 47 10.74 6.61 -4.97
CA ILE A 47 10.09 7.68 -4.21
C ILE A 47 9.71 8.81 -5.15
N ILE A 48 8.49 9.33 -5.01
CA ILE A 48 7.94 10.42 -5.86
C ILE A 48 8.77 11.71 -5.74
N GLY A 49 9.42 11.90 -4.58
CA GLY A 49 10.17 13.12 -4.24
C GLY A 49 9.30 14.20 -3.58
N ALA A 50 8.04 13.89 -3.28
CA ALA A 50 7.12 14.76 -2.56
C ALA A 50 6.41 14.01 -1.43
N ILE A 51 6.22 14.66 -0.30
CA ILE A 51 5.53 14.11 0.89
C ILE A 51 4.65 15.17 1.57
N TRP A 52 3.77 14.74 2.47
CA TRP A 52 2.98 15.64 3.30
C TRP A 52 3.83 16.32 4.38
N SER A 53 3.49 17.56 4.70
CA SER A 53 4.08 18.30 5.85
C SER A 53 3.28 18.18 7.15
N ARG A 54 2.32 17.25 7.17
CA ARG A 54 1.45 16.88 8.29
C ARG A 54 1.05 15.42 8.14
N THR A 55 0.56 14.82 9.21
CA THR A 55 0.18 13.39 9.25
C THR A 55 -1.31 13.17 9.47
N SER A 56 -2.06 14.15 9.99
CA SER A 56 -3.53 14.13 9.94
C SER A 56 -3.98 14.63 8.57
N LEU A 57 -4.58 13.73 7.79
CA LEU A 57 -4.98 13.95 6.41
C LEU A 57 -6.49 13.80 6.27
N THR A 58 -7.12 14.82 5.69
CA THR A 58 -8.55 14.81 5.38
C THR A 58 -8.80 14.09 4.06
N VAL A 59 -9.71 13.11 4.07
CA VAL A 59 -10.02 12.28 2.91
C VAL A 59 -11.47 12.48 2.50
N LEU A 60 -11.72 12.84 1.25
CA LEU A 60 -13.05 12.80 0.64
C LEU A 60 -13.18 11.59 -0.26
N ILE A 61 -14.10 10.68 0.05
CA ILE A 61 -14.51 9.63 -0.89
C ILE A 61 -15.81 10.08 -1.55
N VAL A 62 -15.75 10.34 -2.86
CA VAL A 62 -16.92 10.72 -3.67
C VAL A 62 -17.64 9.43 -4.06
N ARG A 63 -18.80 9.19 -3.46
CA ARG A 63 -19.63 8.01 -3.70
C ARG A 63 -20.67 8.30 -4.78
N PRO A 64 -20.49 7.85 -6.04
CA PRO A 64 -21.55 7.95 -7.03
C PRO A 64 -22.71 7.00 -6.69
N SER A 65 -23.93 7.35 -7.13
CA SER A 65 -25.16 6.61 -6.79
C SER A 65 -25.17 5.15 -7.26
N TRP A 66 -24.40 4.83 -8.30
CA TRP A 66 -24.27 3.48 -8.85
C TRP A 66 -23.27 2.59 -8.09
N LEU A 67 -22.46 3.15 -7.18
CA LEU A 67 -21.44 2.38 -6.47
C LEU A 67 -22.08 1.54 -5.36
N GLY A 68 -21.85 0.23 -5.41
CA GLY A 68 -22.27 -0.69 -4.35
C GLY A 68 -21.53 -0.45 -3.04
N ASP A 69 -22.21 -0.68 -1.90
CA ASP A 69 -21.65 -0.45 -0.56
C ASP A 69 -20.33 -1.21 -0.32
N ASN A 70 -20.23 -2.44 -0.84
CA ASN A 70 -19.02 -3.26 -0.73
C ASN A 70 -17.77 -2.63 -1.38
N PHE A 71 -17.93 -1.87 -2.47
CA PHE A 71 -16.82 -1.14 -3.10
C PHE A 71 -16.43 0.10 -2.30
N LEU A 72 -17.41 0.81 -1.73
CA LEU A 72 -17.16 1.92 -0.81
C LEU A 72 -16.41 1.44 0.44
N GLU A 73 -16.88 0.36 1.07
CA GLU A 73 -16.26 -0.25 2.24
C GLU A 73 -14.84 -0.72 1.94
N ALA A 74 -14.59 -1.26 0.74
CA ALA A 74 -13.25 -1.62 0.28
C ALA A 74 -12.29 -0.40 0.25
N ALA A 75 -12.71 0.73 -0.31
CA ALA A 75 -11.90 1.94 -0.33
C ALA A 75 -11.65 2.51 1.08
N ILE A 76 -12.68 2.54 1.94
CA ILE A 76 -12.55 2.98 3.34
C ILE A 76 -11.58 2.06 4.11
N LYS A 77 -11.69 0.74 3.91
CA LYS A 77 -10.83 -0.25 4.55
C LYS A 77 -9.36 -0.06 4.17
N ALA A 78 -9.06 0.35 2.94
CA ALA A 78 -7.68 0.55 2.49
C ALA A 78 -6.93 1.61 3.33
N PHE A 79 -7.57 2.74 3.65
CA PHE A 79 -6.99 3.75 4.55
C PHE A 79 -6.74 3.21 5.96
N LYS A 80 -7.71 2.48 6.52
CA LYS A 80 -7.57 1.84 7.85
C LYS A 80 -6.42 0.84 7.90
N VAL A 81 -6.17 0.13 6.79
CA VAL A 81 -5.07 -0.83 6.70
C VAL A 81 -3.71 -0.14 6.62
N TRP A 82 -3.60 1.01 5.96
CA TRP A 82 -2.37 1.81 5.97
C TRP A 82 -2.03 2.32 7.37
N ASP A 83 -3.00 2.92 8.05
CA ASP A 83 -2.87 3.38 9.44
C ASP A 83 -2.32 2.26 10.34
N LYS A 84 -3.00 1.10 10.34
CA LYS A 84 -2.60 -0.06 11.12
C LYS A 84 -1.23 -0.64 10.73
N ALA A 85 -0.89 -0.65 9.45
CA ALA A 85 0.40 -1.16 8.97
C ALA A 85 1.55 -0.26 9.42
N LEU A 86 1.37 1.07 9.37
CA LEU A 86 2.35 2.06 9.82
C LEU A 86 2.56 1.99 11.34
N GLU A 87 1.49 1.90 12.12
CA GLU A 87 1.56 1.68 13.56
C GLU A 87 2.31 0.38 13.90
N SER A 88 1.90 -0.74 13.29
CA SER A 88 2.51 -2.05 13.53
C SER A 88 4.00 -2.07 13.19
N PHE A 89 4.38 -1.52 12.04
CA PHE A 89 5.77 -1.42 11.62
C PHE A 89 6.57 -0.49 12.53
N GLY A 90 6.02 0.70 12.83
CA GLY A 90 6.64 1.69 13.70
C GLY A 90 6.98 1.14 15.08
N ASN A 91 6.05 0.41 15.69
CA ASN A 91 6.22 -0.25 16.98
C ASN A 91 7.25 -1.39 16.91
N SER A 92 7.31 -2.13 15.80
CA SER A 92 8.19 -3.29 15.65
C SER A 92 9.66 -2.92 15.38
N TYR A 93 9.91 -1.80 14.70
CA TYR A 93 11.25 -1.45 14.18
C TYR A 93 11.80 -0.10 14.66
N GLY A 94 11.15 0.55 15.64
CA GLY A 94 11.66 1.78 16.25
C GLY A 94 11.37 3.05 15.44
N PHE A 95 10.23 3.09 14.75
CA PHE A 95 9.74 4.25 14.01
C PHE A 95 8.37 4.70 14.56
N ALA A 96 8.26 4.88 15.87
CA ALA A 96 6.99 5.13 16.57
C ALA A 96 6.22 6.36 16.04
N TYR A 97 6.90 7.37 15.49
CA TYR A 97 6.26 8.54 14.84
C TYR A 97 5.37 8.17 13.64
N LEU A 98 5.49 6.97 13.08
CA LEU A 98 4.57 6.49 12.05
C LEU A 98 3.13 6.31 12.56
N SER A 99 2.94 6.18 13.87
CA SER A 99 1.60 6.17 14.49
C SER A 99 0.93 7.55 14.52
N GLU A 100 1.63 8.61 14.12
CA GLU A 100 1.04 9.96 14.02
C GLU A 100 0.16 10.15 12.78
N PHE A 101 0.20 9.22 11.82
CA PHE A 101 -0.67 9.23 10.65
C PHE A 101 -2.12 8.99 11.05
N ASN A 102 -3.02 9.79 10.50
CA ASN A 102 -4.45 9.65 10.70
C ASN A 102 -5.18 10.07 9.42
N PHE A 103 -6.24 9.34 9.07
CA PHE A 103 -7.06 9.62 7.90
C PHE A 103 -8.49 9.95 8.33
N GLU A 104 -8.88 11.21 8.21
CA GLU A 104 -10.21 11.71 8.54
C GLU A 104 -11.12 11.56 7.32
N ILE A 105 -11.82 10.42 7.24
CA ILE A 105 -12.63 10.06 6.06
C ILE A 105 -14.02 10.69 6.13
N THR A 106 -14.36 11.43 5.08
CA THR A 106 -15.71 11.91 4.79
C THR A 106 -16.22 11.30 3.48
N VAL A 107 -17.47 10.86 3.45
CA VAL A 107 -18.11 10.30 2.24
C VAL A 107 -19.23 11.22 1.78
N LEU A 108 -19.18 11.69 0.53
CA LEU A 108 -20.22 12.54 -0.07
C LEU A 108 -20.59 12.04 -1.46
N GLY A 109 -21.79 12.41 -1.93
CA GLY A 109 -22.23 12.11 -3.30
C GLY A 109 -21.65 13.01 -4.40
N TYR A 110 -20.84 14.01 -4.02
CA TYR A 110 -20.28 15.01 -4.94
C TYR A 110 -18.90 15.47 -4.47
N ARG A 111 -18.08 15.92 -5.41
CA ARG A 111 -16.75 16.46 -5.16
C ARG A 111 -16.82 17.87 -4.57
N ARG A 112 -16.00 18.15 -3.55
CA ARG A 112 -15.86 19.47 -2.93
C ARG A 112 -14.38 19.76 -2.61
N PRO A 113 -13.89 21.01 -2.77
CA PRO A 113 -12.54 21.37 -2.34
C PRO A 113 -12.37 21.28 -0.80
N GLY A 114 -11.11 21.33 -0.35
CA GLY A 114 -10.75 21.40 1.07
C GLY A 114 -10.29 20.08 1.69
N TYR A 115 -10.09 19.04 0.88
CA TYR A 115 -9.58 17.74 1.32
C TYR A 115 -8.17 17.49 0.76
N ASP A 116 -7.35 16.83 1.56
CA ASP A 116 -5.98 16.44 1.22
C ASP A 116 -5.98 15.36 0.14
N ILE A 117 -6.81 14.33 0.33
CA ILE A 117 -6.95 13.21 -0.60
C ILE A 117 -8.40 13.15 -1.06
N VAL A 118 -8.63 13.09 -2.38
CA VAL A 118 -9.95 12.87 -2.97
C VAL A 118 -9.95 11.57 -3.73
N VAL A 119 -10.87 10.67 -3.39
CA VAL A 119 -11.05 9.36 -4.05
C VAL A 119 -12.33 9.38 -4.87
N GLU A 120 -12.22 9.06 -6.15
CA GLU A 120 -13.32 8.96 -7.10
C GLU A 120 -13.33 7.59 -7.77
N PHE A 121 -14.50 7.20 -8.30
CA PHE A 121 -14.69 5.90 -8.95
C PHE A 121 -15.11 6.10 -10.40
N SER A 122 -14.54 5.32 -11.31
CA SER A 122 -14.97 5.26 -12.70
C SER A 122 -15.60 3.91 -13.04
N SER A 123 -16.72 3.96 -13.75
CA SER A 123 -17.35 2.81 -14.39
C SER A 123 -16.76 2.48 -15.75
N ASP A 124 -15.81 3.27 -16.26
CA ASP A 124 -15.16 3.03 -17.55
C ASP A 124 -14.44 1.67 -17.56
N VAL A 125 -14.43 1.04 -18.74
CA VAL A 125 -13.84 -0.29 -18.92
C VAL A 125 -12.36 -0.18 -19.24
N VAL A 126 -11.52 -0.68 -18.34
CA VAL A 126 -10.06 -0.73 -18.50
C VAL A 126 -9.65 -1.95 -19.33
N LYS A 127 -8.84 -1.73 -20.36
CA LYS A 127 -8.23 -2.79 -21.18
C LYS A 127 -6.98 -3.35 -20.50
N PRO A 128 -6.49 -4.56 -20.85
CA PRO A 128 -5.22 -5.07 -20.35
C PRO A 128 -4.09 -4.09 -20.65
N GLY A 129 -3.20 -3.85 -19.67
CA GLY A 129 -2.14 -2.83 -19.74
C GLY A 129 -2.63 -1.40 -19.52
N GLY A 130 -3.95 -1.21 -19.36
CA GLY A 130 -4.57 0.05 -18.97
C GLY A 130 -4.48 0.31 -17.47
N GLU A 131 -4.81 1.53 -17.07
CA GLU A 131 -4.70 2.05 -15.71
C GLU A 131 -5.93 1.61 -14.92
N ILE A 132 -5.74 0.77 -13.90
CA ILE A 132 -6.85 0.29 -13.04
C ILE A 132 -6.99 1.12 -11.77
N GLY A 133 -5.93 1.85 -11.42
CA GLY A 133 -5.90 2.93 -10.44
C GLY A 133 -4.95 4.02 -10.93
N LEU A 134 -5.23 5.26 -10.52
CA LEU A 134 -4.43 6.44 -10.86
C LEU A 134 -4.38 7.40 -9.67
N ALA A 135 -3.18 7.68 -9.17
CA ALA A 135 -2.91 8.74 -8.21
C ALA A 135 -2.27 9.94 -8.92
N THR A 136 -2.89 11.11 -8.79
CA THR A 136 -2.37 12.39 -9.26
C THR A 136 -1.94 13.22 -8.05
N VAL A 137 -0.63 13.30 -7.82
CA VAL A 137 -0.01 14.02 -6.71
C VAL A 137 0.33 15.44 -7.13
N LYS A 138 -0.30 16.43 -6.49
CA LYS A 138 -0.01 17.85 -6.65
C LYS A 138 0.92 18.29 -5.53
N TYR A 139 2.04 18.90 -5.87
CA TYR A 139 3.02 19.34 -4.90
C TYR A 139 3.79 20.56 -5.41
N TYR A 140 4.38 21.30 -4.47
CA TYR A 140 5.28 22.41 -4.74
C TYR A 140 6.47 22.30 -3.79
N ASP A 141 7.68 22.38 -4.33
CA ASP A 141 8.93 22.30 -3.55
C ASP A 141 9.00 21.05 -2.63
N GLY A 142 8.65 19.88 -3.21
CA GLY A 142 8.62 18.60 -2.49
C GLY A 142 7.51 18.45 -1.42
N LYS A 143 6.66 19.47 -1.24
CA LYS A 143 5.52 19.43 -0.31
C LYS A 143 4.22 19.14 -1.05
N ILE A 144 3.59 18.00 -0.74
CA ILE A 144 2.27 17.65 -1.29
C ILE A 144 1.22 18.66 -0.80
N SER A 145 0.39 19.11 -1.73
CA SER A 145 -0.74 20.00 -1.49
C SER A 145 -2.09 19.31 -1.65
N GLN A 146 -2.21 18.34 -2.55
CA GLN A 146 -3.41 17.53 -2.75
C GLN A 146 -3.08 16.26 -3.53
N VAL A 147 -3.82 15.17 -3.29
CA VAL A 147 -3.79 13.95 -4.11
C VAL A 147 -5.19 13.61 -4.60
N ASP A 148 -5.32 13.35 -5.90
CA ASP A 148 -6.54 12.79 -6.50
C ASP A 148 -6.31 11.32 -6.84
N ILE A 149 -7.17 10.44 -6.34
CA ILE A 149 -7.16 9.00 -6.62
C ILE A 149 -8.39 8.66 -7.46
N LEU A 150 -8.19 8.04 -8.62
CA LEU A 150 -9.25 7.49 -9.46
C LEU A 150 -9.17 5.97 -9.46
N LEU A 151 -10.26 5.30 -9.08
CA LEU A 151 -10.37 3.85 -9.03
C LEU A 151 -11.34 3.33 -10.10
N TYR A 152 -10.87 2.43 -10.95
CA TYR A 152 -11.73 1.80 -11.96
C TYR A 152 -12.36 0.53 -11.39
N VAL A 153 -13.68 0.39 -11.56
CA VAL A 153 -14.43 -0.78 -11.05
C VAL A 153 -14.62 -1.90 -12.09
N GLN A 154 -14.25 -1.65 -13.35
CA GLN A 154 -14.50 -2.57 -14.47
C GLN A 154 -13.27 -2.71 -15.38
N THR A 155 -13.05 -3.94 -15.85
CA THR A 155 -12.07 -4.25 -16.88
C THR A 155 -12.74 -5.03 -18.01
N THR A 156 -12.02 -5.27 -19.10
CA THR A 156 -12.50 -6.14 -20.19
C THR A 156 -12.79 -7.58 -19.75
N SER A 157 -12.23 -8.01 -18.62
CA SER A 157 -12.49 -9.33 -18.02
C SER A 157 -13.73 -9.33 -17.10
N GLY A 158 -14.35 -8.18 -16.88
CA GLY A 158 -15.54 -8.02 -16.06
C GLY A 158 -15.36 -7.02 -14.91
N LYS A 159 -16.36 -6.96 -14.03
CA LYS A 159 -16.34 -6.12 -12.84
C LYS A 159 -15.33 -6.66 -11.82
N LEU A 160 -14.58 -5.77 -11.20
CA LEU A 160 -13.67 -6.14 -10.12
C LEU A 160 -14.42 -6.69 -8.91
N SER A 161 -13.79 -7.59 -8.16
CA SER A 161 -14.31 -7.93 -6.83
C SER A 161 -14.04 -6.77 -5.85
N PRO A 162 -14.80 -6.65 -4.75
CA PRO A 162 -14.50 -5.67 -3.70
C PRO A 162 -13.09 -5.82 -3.14
N ARG A 163 -12.55 -7.05 -3.09
CA ARG A 163 -11.17 -7.33 -2.69
C ARG A 163 -10.16 -6.78 -3.69
N ASP A 164 -10.43 -6.88 -4.99
CA ASP A 164 -9.53 -6.32 -6.01
C ASP A 164 -9.52 -4.80 -5.94
N LEU A 165 -10.70 -4.18 -5.80
CA LEU A 165 -10.78 -2.73 -5.60
C LEU A 165 -10.06 -2.32 -4.31
N PHE A 166 -10.22 -3.07 -3.22
CA PHE A 166 -9.49 -2.83 -1.97
C PHE A 166 -7.96 -2.84 -2.21
N ASN A 167 -7.44 -3.83 -2.92
CA ASN A 167 -6.00 -3.93 -3.21
C ASN A 167 -5.50 -2.77 -4.09
N VAL A 168 -6.27 -2.38 -5.12
CA VAL A 168 -5.95 -1.23 -5.98
C VAL A 168 -5.98 0.07 -5.17
N ALA A 169 -7.02 0.31 -4.38
CA ALA A 169 -7.10 1.48 -3.51
C ALA A 169 -5.93 1.53 -2.52
N LEU A 170 -5.54 0.37 -1.96
CA LEU A 170 -4.41 0.26 -1.05
C LEU A 170 -3.09 0.65 -1.75
N HIS A 171 -2.90 0.26 -3.01
CA HIS A 171 -1.74 0.67 -3.82
C HIS A 171 -1.72 2.19 -4.05
N GLU A 172 -2.83 2.77 -4.52
CA GLU A 172 -2.92 4.20 -4.82
C GLU A 172 -2.70 5.09 -3.58
N ILE A 173 -3.09 4.60 -2.39
CA ILE A 173 -2.79 5.30 -1.14
C ILE A 173 -1.28 5.31 -0.85
N GLY A 174 -0.52 4.27 -1.26
CA GLY A 174 0.94 4.29 -1.19
C GLY A 174 1.53 5.47 -1.97
N HIS A 175 1.01 5.73 -3.17
CA HIS A 175 1.36 6.93 -3.94
C HIS A 175 0.93 8.23 -3.24
N ALA A 176 -0.26 8.25 -2.66
CA ALA A 176 -0.73 9.39 -1.88
C ALA A 176 0.16 9.70 -0.66
N LEU A 177 0.92 8.72 -0.17
CA LEU A 177 1.90 8.87 0.90
C LEU A 177 3.31 9.20 0.41
N GLY A 178 3.57 9.20 -0.91
CA GLY A 178 4.85 9.58 -1.50
C GLY A 178 5.70 8.42 -2.03
N LEU A 179 5.18 7.19 -2.02
CA LEU A 179 5.83 6.04 -2.63
C LEU A 179 5.59 6.01 -4.14
N ASP A 180 6.58 5.57 -4.91
CA ASP A 180 6.40 5.13 -6.30
C ASP A 180 6.48 3.58 -6.30
N HIS A 181 6.78 2.98 -7.43
CA HIS A 181 6.73 1.54 -7.59
C HIS A 181 7.92 0.80 -6.96
N SER A 182 7.65 -0.42 -6.52
CA SER A 182 8.66 -1.39 -6.11
C SER A 182 9.28 -2.11 -7.32
N SER A 183 10.51 -2.58 -7.16
CA SER A 183 11.24 -3.33 -8.18
C SER A 183 10.85 -4.82 -8.24
N ASN A 184 10.24 -5.35 -7.18
CA ASN A 184 10.02 -6.79 -7.00
C ASN A 184 8.53 -7.11 -6.93
N LYS A 185 8.10 -8.12 -7.68
CA LYS A 185 6.70 -8.59 -7.72
C LYS A 185 6.27 -9.33 -6.45
N GLU A 186 7.20 -10.01 -5.79
CA GLU A 186 6.91 -10.92 -4.69
C GLU A 186 7.69 -10.53 -3.43
N THR A 187 7.04 -10.75 -2.29
CA THR A 187 7.61 -10.72 -0.95
C THR A 187 7.70 -12.15 -0.39
N LEU A 188 8.24 -12.34 0.82
CA LEU A 188 8.34 -13.66 1.46
C LEU A 188 6.99 -14.41 1.59
N ASN A 189 5.88 -13.69 1.71
CA ASN A 189 4.57 -14.25 2.07
C ASN A 189 3.44 -13.84 1.11
N GLY A 190 3.77 -13.38 -0.10
CA GLY A 190 2.83 -13.07 -1.17
C GLY A 190 3.26 -11.86 -2.00
N PRO A 191 2.40 -11.38 -2.91
CA PRO A 191 2.73 -10.31 -3.84
C PRO A 191 3.06 -8.99 -3.14
N GLU A 192 3.95 -8.21 -3.74
CA GLU A 192 4.27 -6.87 -3.31
C GLU A 192 3.15 -5.89 -3.69
N LEU A 193 2.65 -5.12 -2.71
CA LEU A 193 1.58 -4.16 -2.89
C LEU A 193 1.97 -3.12 -3.93
N MET A 194 3.16 -2.51 -3.82
CA MET A 194 3.59 -1.39 -4.66
C MET A 194 4.20 -1.81 -6.01
N TYR A 195 4.04 -3.08 -6.41
CA TYR A 195 4.47 -3.52 -7.74
C TYR A 195 3.58 -2.90 -8.83
N PRO A 196 4.12 -2.39 -9.95
CA PRO A 196 3.38 -1.56 -10.91
C PRO A 196 2.28 -2.28 -11.70
N THR A 197 2.22 -3.61 -11.61
CA THR A 197 1.25 -4.42 -12.36
C THR A 197 0.40 -5.25 -11.43
N TYR A 198 -0.92 -5.02 -11.47
CA TYR A 198 -1.89 -5.76 -10.69
C TYR A 198 -2.24 -7.09 -11.35
N SER A 199 -1.90 -8.20 -10.69
CA SER A 199 -2.06 -9.57 -11.21
C SER A 199 -3.14 -10.40 -10.50
N TYR A 200 -4.22 -9.76 -10.00
CA TYR A 200 -5.41 -10.41 -9.43
C TYR A 200 -5.11 -11.58 -8.48
N PRO A 201 -4.38 -11.34 -7.37
CA PRO A 201 -3.74 -12.40 -6.60
C PRO A 201 -4.71 -13.28 -5.79
N GLY A 202 -6.02 -13.00 -5.81
CA GLY A 202 -7.02 -13.80 -5.09
C GLY A 202 -6.90 -13.72 -3.56
N ILE A 203 -6.09 -12.81 -3.02
CA ILE A 203 -5.90 -12.56 -1.59
C ILE A 203 -5.99 -11.06 -1.30
N GLU A 204 -6.22 -10.69 -0.04
CA GLU A 204 -6.05 -9.31 0.39
C GLU A 204 -4.57 -9.00 0.58
N LEU A 205 -4.07 -7.99 -0.12
CA LEU A 205 -2.71 -7.50 0.05
C LEU A 205 -2.59 -6.63 1.31
N ARG A 206 -1.35 -6.43 1.74
CA ARG A 206 -0.99 -5.53 2.84
C ARG A 206 0.29 -4.80 2.46
N PRO A 207 0.52 -3.56 2.94
CA PRO A 207 1.81 -2.90 2.75
C PRO A 207 2.92 -3.81 3.23
N SER A 208 4.02 -3.87 2.49
CA SER A 208 5.19 -4.64 2.88
C SER A 208 6.03 -3.89 3.91
N THR A 209 6.97 -4.60 4.50
CA THR A 209 8.03 -3.97 5.30
C THR A 209 8.85 -2.96 4.49
N LEU A 210 9.02 -3.16 3.18
CA LEU A 210 9.70 -2.22 2.30
C LEU A 210 8.90 -0.92 2.18
N ASP A 211 7.59 -1.03 1.95
CA ASP A 211 6.69 0.13 1.84
C ASP A 211 6.71 0.97 3.11
N ALA A 212 6.50 0.33 4.27
CA ALA A 212 6.46 1.01 5.55
C ALA A 212 7.83 1.59 5.95
N TYR A 213 8.93 0.88 5.64
CA TYR A 213 10.28 1.40 5.86
C TYR A 213 10.58 2.61 4.97
N ALA A 214 10.16 2.58 3.71
CA ALA A 214 10.30 3.72 2.80
C ALA A 214 9.53 4.94 3.33
N ILE A 215 8.30 4.76 3.82
CA ILE A 215 7.55 5.82 4.51
C ILE A 215 8.33 6.31 5.75
N ALA A 216 8.87 5.40 6.57
CA ALA A 216 9.70 5.78 7.72
C ALA A 216 10.88 6.68 7.31
N LYS A 217 11.54 6.36 6.19
CA LYS A 217 12.69 7.10 5.68
C LYS A 217 12.30 8.48 5.16
N ILE A 218 11.26 8.57 4.34
CA ILE A 218 10.87 9.85 3.71
C ILE A 218 10.18 10.79 4.70
N TYR A 219 9.51 10.27 5.75
CA TYR A 219 8.92 11.07 6.83
C TYR A 219 9.83 11.20 8.07
N ALA A 220 11.14 10.96 7.95
CA ALA A 220 12.07 11.07 9.08
C ALA A 220 12.12 12.47 9.71
N TRP A 221 11.65 13.50 9.00
CA TRP A 221 11.49 14.86 9.50
C TRP A 221 10.57 14.95 10.73
N LEU A 222 9.64 14.01 10.92
CA LEU A 222 8.77 13.95 12.10
C LEU A 222 9.57 13.82 13.41
N LYS A 223 10.75 13.19 13.37
CA LYS A 223 11.65 13.10 14.54
C LYS A 223 12.13 14.45 15.02
N THR A 224 12.27 15.43 14.12
CA THR A 224 12.81 16.75 14.43
C THR A 224 11.72 17.83 14.44
N GLY A 225 10.52 17.52 13.95
CA GLY A 225 9.43 18.46 13.74
C GLY A 225 9.70 19.49 12.62
N LYS A 226 10.81 19.39 11.90
CA LYS A 226 11.21 20.34 10.84
C LYS A 226 11.06 19.68 9.49
N PHE A 227 10.00 20.03 8.76
CA PHE A 227 9.72 19.49 7.44
C PHE A 227 10.96 19.51 6.54
N GLN A 228 11.23 18.37 5.91
CA GLN A 228 12.28 18.20 4.93
C GLN A 228 11.74 17.31 3.81
N ALA A 229 11.80 17.80 2.58
CA ALA A 229 11.43 17.00 1.41
C ALA A 229 12.39 15.80 1.25
N PRO A 230 11.93 14.69 0.63
CA PRO A 230 12.79 13.53 0.42
C PRO A 230 14.01 13.89 -0.43
N THR A 231 15.19 13.51 0.04
CA THR A 231 16.45 13.69 -0.73
C THR A 231 16.85 12.41 -1.47
N VAL A 232 16.09 11.33 -1.30
CA VAL A 232 16.33 10.01 -1.89
C VAL A 232 15.30 9.75 -2.99
N SER A 233 15.73 9.11 -4.06
CA SER A 233 14.86 8.68 -5.17
C SER A 233 14.43 7.21 -5.08
N SER A 234 15.11 6.42 -4.25
CA SER A 234 14.81 5.00 -4.02
C SER A 234 15.25 4.57 -2.62
N VAL A 235 14.56 3.57 -2.06
CA VAL A 235 14.82 2.99 -0.74
C VAL A 235 14.90 1.48 -0.85
N SER A 236 15.88 0.88 -0.15
CA SER A 236 15.99 -0.58 0.05
C SER A 236 15.96 -0.90 1.54
N LEU A 237 15.53 -2.12 1.87
CA LEU A 237 15.51 -2.59 3.26
C LEU A 237 16.93 -2.84 3.80
N PRO A 238 17.20 -2.54 5.09
CA PRO A 238 18.39 -3.03 5.76
C PRO A 238 18.27 -4.54 6.00
N ALA A 239 19.41 -5.24 6.11
CA ALA A 239 19.44 -6.70 6.31
C ALA A 239 18.68 -7.19 7.55
N SER A 240 18.46 -6.33 8.55
CA SER A 240 17.73 -6.66 9.77
C SER A 240 16.21 -6.69 9.62
N ILE A 241 15.65 -6.18 8.51
CA ILE A 241 14.20 -6.14 8.28
C ILE A 241 13.87 -7.10 7.13
N PRO A 242 13.11 -8.18 7.38
CA PRO A 242 12.75 -9.13 6.33
C PRO A 242 11.77 -8.50 5.33
N TYR A 243 11.91 -8.81 4.04
CA TYR A 243 10.98 -8.35 3.00
C TYR A 243 9.70 -9.20 2.97
N ARG A 244 8.61 -8.70 3.55
CA ARG A 244 7.33 -9.42 3.71
C ARG A 244 6.16 -8.46 3.79
N MET A 245 4.97 -8.90 3.39
CA MET A 245 3.70 -8.24 3.73
C MET A 245 3.53 -8.14 5.25
N LEU A 246 3.11 -6.96 5.71
CA LEU A 246 2.70 -6.69 7.10
C LEU A 246 1.32 -7.27 7.38
N LEU A 247 0.94 -7.35 8.67
CA LEU A 247 -0.36 -7.85 9.13
C LEU A 247 -0.72 -9.27 8.66
N TYR A 248 0.29 -10.03 8.22
CA TYR A 248 0.26 -11.47 8.08
C TYR A 248 1.15 -12.09 9.15
N TYR A 249 0.65 -13.14 9.78
CA TYR A 249 1.29 -13.82 10.89
C TYR A 249 1.57 -15.29 10.52
N LYS A 250 2.79 -15.76 10.79
CA LYS A 250 3.20 -17.13 10.48
C LYS A 250 2.83 -18.06 11.62
N VAL A 251 1.87 -18.94 11.39
CA VAL A 251 1.54 -20.06 12.27
C VAL A 251 2.48 -21.21 11.93
N LYS A 252 3.34 -21.58 12.88
CA LYS A 252 4.20 -22.76 12.79
C LYS A 252 3.59 -23.86 13.63
N VAL A 253 3.35 -25.01 13.02
CA VAL A 253 2.90 -26.21 13.71
C VAL A 253 3.85 -27.33 13.36
N TYR A 254 4.24 -28.12 14.35
CA TYR A 254 5.21 -29.19 14.23
C TYR A 254 4.64 -30.47 14.83
N SER A 255 4.95 -31.59 14.21
CA SER A 255 4.74 -32.93 14.74
C SER A 255 5.94 -33.78 14.33
N GLU A 256 6.44 -34.58 15.25
CA GLU A 256 7.58 -35.46 15.01
C GLU A 256 7.21 -36.61 14.06
N TYR A 257 6.00 -37.16 14.20
CA TYR A 257 5.58 -38.39 13.50
C TYR A 257 4.53 -38.15 12.43
N GLY A 258 3.58 -37.23 12.65
CA GLY A 258 2.39 -37.08 11.80
C GLY A 258 2.46 -35.86 10.89
N GLN A 259 1.85 -35.96 9.71
CA GLN A 259 1.70 -34.81 8.83
C GLN A 259 0.69 -33.81 9.40
N VAL A 260 1.14 -32.57 9.59
CA VAL A 260 0.32 -31.47 10.11
C VAL A 260 -0.25 -30.62 8.97
N LEU A 261 -1.51 -30.23 9.11
CA LEU A 261 -2.21 -29.27 8.28
C LEU A 261 -2.51 -28.00 9.10
N GLY A 262 -2.67 -26.86 8.43
CA GLY A 262 -3.04 -25.60 9.09
C GLY A 262 -1.88 -24.73 9.59
N GLY A 263 -0.64 -25.08 9.25
CA GLY A 263 0.49 -24.15 9.32
C GLY A 263 0.53 -23.22 8.11
N GLY A 264 1.16 -22.06 8.23
CA GLY A 264 1.31 -21.12 7.12
C GLY A 264 1.21 -19.65 7.53
N TRP A 265 1.06 -18.78 6.54
CA TRP A 265 0.80 -17.35 6.76
C TRP A 265 -0.70 -17.10 6.79
N TYR A 266 -1.15 -16.40 7.83
CA TYR A 266 -2.54 -16.05 8.03
C TYR A 266 -2.66 -14.54 8.10
N LEU A 267 -3.66 -13.99 7.40
CA LEU A 267 -4.01 -12.60 7.56
C LEU A 267 -4.45 -12.35 9.01
N GLU A 268 -4.16 -11.17 9.53
CA GLU A 268 -4.64 -10.75 10.85
C GLU A 268 -6.13 -11.03 11.05
N GLY A 269 -6.46 -11.64 12.19
CA GLY A 269 -7.84 -12.01 12.55
C GLY A 269 -8.38 -13.26 11.84
N ALA A 270 -7.63 -13.85 10.90
CA ALA A 270 -8.01 -15.11 10.28
C ALA A 270 -7.90 -16.28 11.27
N VAL A 271 -8.81 -17.25 11.13
CA VAL A 271 -8.80 -18.49 11.93
C VAL A 271 -7.92 -19.54 11.26
N ALA A 272 -6.85 -19.95 11.95
CA ALA A 272 -6.05 -21.10 11.54
C ALA A 272 -6.67 -22.38 12.09
N LYS A 273 -7.14 -23.26 11.19
CA LYS A 273 -7.62 -24.61 11.56
C LYS A 273 -6.45 -25.58 11.47
N ILE A 274 -6.03 -26.14 12.59
CA ILE A 274 -4.84 -26.98 12.72
C ILE A 274 -5.28 -28.41 12.91
N SER A 275 -4.72 -29.34 12.13
CA SER A 275 -5.04 -30.76 12.29
C SER A 275 -3.88 -31.68 11.97
N LEU A 276 -3.93 -32.89 12.54
CA LEU A 276 -3.15 -34.02 12.05
C LEU A 276 -3.94 -34.77 10.99
N LEU A 277 -3.26 -35.15 9.91
CA LEU A 277 -3.86 -36.00 8.87
C LEU A 277 -4.24 -37.38 9.44
N SER A 278 -3.42 -37.93 10.33
CA SER A 278 -3.73 -39.14 11.10
C SER A 278 -3.32 -38.97 12.57
N PRO A 279 -4.21 -39.31 13.54
CA PRO A 279 -3.87 -39.29 14.96
C PRO A 279 -3.03 -40.49 15.38
N ILE A 280 -2.85 -41.49 14.52
CA ILE A 280 -2.00 -42.67 14.77
C ILE A 280 -1.07 -42.85 13.57
N VAL A 281 0.23 -42.96 13.84
CA VAL A 281 1.26 -43.19 12.82
C VAL A 281 1.98 -44.49 13.16
N ASP A 282 1.99 -45.43 12.23
CA ASP A 282 2.77 -46.66 12.35
C ASP A 282 4.25 -46.37 12.11
N LEU A 283 5.12 -46.77 13.03
CA LEU A 283 6.57 -46.59 12.98
C LEU A 283 7.29 -47.89 12.61
N GLY A 284 6.55 -48.98 12.36
CA GLY A 284 7.10 -50.31 12.10
C GLY A 284 7.39 -51.09 13.38
N SER A 285 7.70 -52.38 13.22
CA SER A 285 8.07 -53.30 14.32
C SER A 285 7.06 -53.36 15.47
N GLY A 286 5.77 -53.13 15.18
CA GLY A 286 4.69 -53.11 16.18
C GLY A 286 4.64 -51.83 17.04
N ILE A 287 5.40 -50.80 16.70
CA ILE A 287 5.43 -49.51 17.40
C ILE A 287 4.55 -48.51 16.66
N ARG A 288 3.70 -47.78 17.40
CA ARG A 288 2.89 -46.68 16.86
C ARG A 288 3.04 -45.42 17.69
N ALA A 289 3.11 -44.29 17.04
CA ALA A 289 2.90 -42.99 17.67
C ALA A 289 1.40 -42.69 17.71
N VAL A 290 0.89 -42.29 18.86
CA VAL A 290 -0.51 -41.87 19.05
C VAL A 290 -0.50 -40.41 19.46
N PHE A 291 -1.36 -39.61 18.84
CA PHE A 291 -1.57 -38.24 19.22
C PHE A 291 -2.04 -38.15 20.67
N ASP A 292 -1.27 -37.44 21.48
CA ASP A 292 -1.62 -37.12 22.87
C ASP A 292 -2.35 -35.76 22.91
N LYS A 293 -1.64 -34.69 22.53
CA LYS A 293 -2.18 -33.32 22.51
C LYS A 293 -1.34 -32.38 21.66
N TRP A 294 -1.96 -31.27 21.28
CA TRP A 294 -1.26 -30.04 20.91
C TRP A 294 -0.80 -29.31 22.18
N SER A 295 0.37 -28.68 22.11
CA SER A 295 0.92 -27.83 23.18
C SER A 295 1.65 -26.61 22.60
N GLY A 296 1.79 -25.55 23.40
CA GLY A 296 2.42 -24.29 22.98
C GLY A 296 1.48 -23.12 23.26
N TYR A 297 1.25 -22.27 22.26
CA TYR A 297 0.29 -21.17 22.38
C TYR A 297 -1.16 -21.65 22.60
N ILE A 298 -1.50 -22.80 22.01
CA ILE A 298 -2.78 -23.49 22.23
C ILE A 298 -2.46 -24.88 22.80
N THR A 299 -3.27 -25.32 23.75
CA THR A 299 -3.26 -26.70 24.25
C THR A 299 -4.59 -27.36 23.94
N SER A 300 -4.57 -28.56 23.34
CA SER A 300 -5.80 -29.30 23.01
C SER A 300 -5.52 -30.79 22.90
N SER A 301 -6.37 -31.62 23.53
CA SER A 301 -6.38 -33.08 23.36
C SER A 301 -7.13 -33.54 22.11
N LYS A 302 -7.66 -32.61 21.30
CA LYS A 302 -8.27 -32.94 20.00
C LYS A 302 -7.23 -32.81 18.89
N PRO A 303 -7.10 -33.81 17.99
CA PRO A 303 -6.15 -33.76 16.88
C PRO A 303 -6.51 -32.74 15.80
N SER A 304 -7.71 -32.14 15.87
CA SER A 304 -8.19 -31.06 15.01
C SER A 304 -8.74 -29.93 15.88
N ILE A 305 -8.26 -28.71 15.65
CA ILE A 305 -8.62 -27.48 16.38
C ILE A 305 -8.86 -26.30 15.42
#